data_AF-A0A847DVK9-F1
#
_entry.id   AF-A0A847DVK9-F1
#
_cell.length_a   1.000
_cell.length_b   1.000
_cell.length_c   1.000
_cell.angle_alpha   90.00
_cell.angle_beta   90.00
_cell.angle_gamma   90.00
#
_symmetry.space_group_name_H-M   'P 1'
#
loop_
_entity.id
_entity.type
_entity.pdbx_description
1 polymer ?
#
loop_
_entity_poly.entity_id
_entity_poly.type
_entity_poly.pdbx_seq_one_letter_code
_entity_poly.pdbx_strand_id
1 'polypeptide(L)'
;YDIPKNPANDWLVAEHQKRFQSPPDFFTAGGMAAGMAIVEALKKTKGDTQTDKLIATMEGMSFDTPKGKMTFRKQDHQALQSMYHFKIKNDPALAWGVPELVREIKPEEMDVPIRNKR
;
A
#
# COMPACT_ATOMS: atom_id res chain seq x y z
N TYR A 1 8.62 -2.41 7.92
CA TYR A 1 8.00 -3.74 7.76
C TYR A 1 7.23 -4.17 9.02
N ASP A 2 7.65 -3.82 10.23
CA ASP A 2 6.88 -4.16 11.44
C ASP A 2 5.52 -3.48 11.57
N ILE A 3 5.34 -2.38 10.85
CA ILE A 3 4.09 -1.64 10.72
C ILE A 3 3.77 -1.58 9.22
N PRO A 4 2.50 -1.78 8.83
CA PRO A 4 1.32 -2.11 9.66
C PRO A 4 1.12 -3.61 9.93
N LYS A 5 0.24 -3.95 10.88
CA LYS A 5 -0.12 -5.34 11.20
C LYS A 5 -1.36 -5.76 10.43
N ASN A 6 -1.18 -6.57 9.39
CA ASN A 6 -2.26 -7.17 8.63
C ASN A 6 -1.76 -8.43 7.89
N PRO A 7 -2.66 -9.35 7.46
CA PRO A 7 -2.25 -10.61 6.85
C PRO A 7 -1.38 -10.47 5.60
N ALA A 8 -1.59 -9.43 4.79
CA ALA A 8 -0.81 -9.21 3.57
C ALA A 8 0.63 -8.79 3.89
N ASN A 9 0.81 -7.93 4.90
CA ASN A 9 2.15 -7.54 5.35
C ASN A 9 2.85 -8.67 6.10
N ASP A 10 2.14 -9.43 6.93
CA ASP A 10 2.72 -10.57 7.65
C ASP A 10 3.25 -11.62 6.65
N TRP A 11 2.48 -11.90 5.59
CA TRP A 11 2.93 -12.76 4.50
C TRP A 11 4.13 -12.17 3.75
N LEU A 12 4.08 -10.88 3.40
CA LEU A 12 5.16 -10.20 2.69
C LEU A 12 6.48 -10.28 3.49
N VAL A 13 6.43 -9.98 4.78
CA VAL A 13 7.61 -10.02 5.66
C VAL A 13 8.18 -11.43 5.75
N ALA A 14 7.34 -12.42 6.02
CA ALA A 14 7.78 -13.82 6.15
C ALA A 14 8.40 -14.35 4.85
N GLU A 15 7.74 -14.13 3.72
CA GLU A 15 8.21 -14.64 2.43
C GLU A 15 9.43 -13.86 1.90
N HIS A 16 9.50 -12.55 2.12
CA HIS A 16 10.68 -11.77 1.72
C HIS A 16 11.92 -12.17 2.52
N GLN A 17 11.79 -12.36 3.85
CA GLN A 17 12.87 -12.85 4.70
C GLN A 17 13.33 -14.25 4.26
N LYS A 18 12.40 -15.16 3.97
CA LYS A 18 12.71 -16.52 3.51
C LYS A 18 13.48 -16.53 2.18
N ARG A 19 13.11 -15.66 1.23
CA ARG A 19 13.67 -15.65 -0.13
C ARG A 19 14.95 -14.84 -0.25
N PHE A 20 15.08 -13.76 0.53
CA PHE A 20 16.11 -12.74 0.33
C PHE A 20 16.89 -12.41 1.60
N GLN A 21 16.64 -13.12 2.71
CA GLN A 21 17.33 -12.95 4.00
C GLN A 21 17.32 -11.51 4.52
N SER A 22 16.32 -10.73 4.12
CA SER A 22 16.16 -9.32 4.46
C SER A 22 14.67 -8.96 4.57
N PRO A 23 14.32 -7.94 5.37
CA PRO A 23 12.96 -7.45 5.40
C PRO A 23 12.59 -6.72 4.10
N PRO A 24 11.29 -6.64 3.76
CA PRO A 24 10.82 -5.85 2.62
C PRO A 24 10.99 -4.36 2.90
N ASP A 25 11.30 -3.60 1.84
CA ASP A 25 11.40 -2.15 1.89
C ASP A 25 10.14 -1.45 1.32
N PHE A 26 10.23 -0.14 1.13
CA PHE A 26 9.13 0.68 0.61
C PHE A 26 8.74 0.29 -0.83
N PHE A 27 9.72 -0.04 -1.68
CA PHE A 27 9.48 -0.41 -3.07
C PHE A 27 8.86 -1.80 -3.16
N THR A 28 9.29 -2.74 -2.33
CA THR A 28 8.68 -4.08 -2.26
C THR A 28 7.21 -4.00 -1.87
N ALA A 29 6.88 -3.23 -0.82
CA ALA A 29 5.51 -3.05 -0.39
C ALA A 29 4.65 -2.33 -1.44
N GLY A 30 5.20 -1.31 -2.11
CA GLY A 30 4.54 -0.59 -3.20
C GLY A 30 4.27 -1.49 -4.43
N GLY A 31 5.25 -2.31 -4.82
CA GLY A 31 5.10 -3.26 -5.92
C GLY A 31 4.03 -4.32 -5.64
N MET A 32 4.00 -4.88 -4.42
CA MET A 32 2.93 -5.81 -4.02
C MET A 32 1.56 -5.12 -4.01
N ALA A 33 1.46 -3.88 -3.51
CA ALA A 33 0.22 -3.12 -3.55
C ALA A 33 -0.29 -2.89 -4.98
N ALA A 34 0.59 -2.56 -5.93
CA ALA A 34 0.24 -2.43 -7.34
C ALA A 34 -0.25 -3.75 -7.95
N GLY A 35 0.43 -4.86 -7.65
CA GLY A 35 -0.01 -6.19 -8.08
C GLY A 35 -1.39 -6.57 -7.53
N MET A 36 -1.65 -6.27 -6.25
CA MET A 36 -2.95 -6.50 -5.61
C MET A 36 -4.06 -5.65 -6.25
N ALA A 37 -3.76 -4.39 -6.60
CA ALA A 37 -4.69 -3.52 -7.31
C ALA A 37 -5.10 -4.11 -8.67
N ILE A 38 -4.13 -4.61 -9.45
CA ILE A 38 -4.39 -5.24 -10.76
C ILE A 38 -5.26 -6.49 -10.58
N VAL A 39 -4.91 -7.37 -9.64
CA VAL A 39 -5.69 -8.59 -9.38
C VAL A 39 -7.12 -8.26 -8.96
N GLU A 40 -7.32 -7.25 -8.11
CA GLU A 40 -8.65 -6.84 -7.70
C GLU A 40 -9.46 -6.26 -8.86
N ALA A 41 -8.85 -5.42 -9.71
CA ALA A 41 -9.50 -4.91 -10.91
C ALA A 41 -9.94 -6.06 -11.83
N LEU A 42 -9.05 -7.02 -12.09
CA LEU A 42 -9.36 -8.18 -12.93
C LEU A 42 -10.45 -9.08 -12.36
N LYS A 43 -10.50 -9.27 -11.03
CA LYS A 43 -11.62 -9.97 -10.39
C LYS A 43 -12.95 -9.25 -10.65
N LYS A 44 -12.98 -7.93 -10.48
CA LYS A 44 -14.19 -7.12 -10.70
C LYS A 44 -14.61 -7.08 -12.17
N THR A 45 -13.68 -7.04 -13.11
CA THR A 45 -13.97 -7.07 -14.56
C THR A 45 -14.26 -8.47 -15.10
N LYS A 46 -14.10 -9.52 -14.28
CA LYS A 46 -14.17 -10.94 -14.66
C LYS A 46 -13.12 -11.32 -15.71
N GLY A 47 -11.90 -10.81 -15.54
CA GLY A 47 -10.76 -11.06 -16.42
C GLY A 47 -10.74 -10.21 -17.69
N ASP A 48 -11.70 -9.32 -17.87
CA ASP A 48 -11.73 -8.41 -19.00
C ASP A 48 -10.70 -7.28 -18.81
N THR A 49 -9.79 -7.17 -19.77
CA THR A 49 -8.61 -6.29 -19.75
C THR A 49 -8.76 -5.08 -20.65
N GLN A 50 -9.95 -4.85 -21.24
CA GLN A 50 -10.19 -3.65 -22.04
C GLN A 50 -9.97 -2.38 -21.21
N THR A 51 -9.17 -1.45 -21.73
CA THR A 51 -8.69 -0.27 -21.00
C THR A 51 -9.84 0.55 -20.40
N ASP A 52 -10.88 0.85 -21.18
CA ASP A 52 -12.00 1.67 -20.70
C ASP A 52 -12.78 0.99 -19.57
N LYS A 53 -12.88 -0.35 -19.62
CA LYS A 53 -13.53 -1.13 -18.57
C LYS A 53 -12.69 -1.16 -17.31
N LEU A 54 -11.36 -1.26 -17.44
CA LEU A 54 -10.44 -1.17 -16.29
C LEU A 54 -10.50 0.22 -15.67
N ILE A 55 -10.47 1.30 -16.46
CA ILE A 55 -10.60 2.68 -15.96
C ILE A 55 -11.90 2.84 -15.17
N ALA A 56 -13.04 2.49 -15.78
CA ALA A 56 -14.35 2.60 -15.14
C ALA A 56 -14.45 1.76 -13.86
N THR A 57 -13.77 0.62 -13.81
CA THR A 57 -13.74 -0.27 -12.63
C THR A 57 -12.83 0.26 -11.52
N MET A 58 -11.67 0.82 -11.89
CA MET A 58 -10.63 1.25 -10.96
C MET A 58 -10.94 2.61 -10.34
N GLU A 59 -11.74 3.46 -10.97
CA GLU A 59 -12.18 4.73 -10.41
C GLU A 59 -13.03 4.53 -9.14
N GLY A 60 -12.46 4.87 -7.98
CA GLY A 60 -13.09 4.66 -6.67
C GLY A 60 -12.91 3.24 -6.12
N MET A 61 -12.14 2.40 -6.80
CA MET A 61 -11.86 1.05 -6.36
C MET A 61 -11.05 1.06 -5.07
N SER A 62 -11.53 0.30 -4.08
CA SER A 62 -10.79 -0.01 -2.86
C SER A 62 -10.24 -1.42 -2.92
N PHE A 63 -9.02 -1.61 -2.42
CA PHE A 63 -8.31 -2.88 -2.42
C PHE A 63 -7.39 -2.97 -1.20
N ASP A 64 -7.16 -4.19 -0.72
CA ASP A 64 -6.25 -4.45 0.40
C ASP A 64 -4.80 -4.46 -0.09
N THR A 65 -3.88 -4.04 0.77
CA THR A 65 -2.43 -3.99 0.50
C THR A 65 -1.63 -4.33 1.75
N PRO A 66 -0.31 -4.56 1.66
CA PRO A 66 0.55 -4.64 2.84
C PRO A 66 0.50 -3.36 3.70
N LYS A 67 0.13 -2.21 3.14
CA LYS A 67 -0.03 -0.96 3.88
C LYS A 67 -1.44 -0.75 4.47
N GLY A 68 -2.32 -1.76 4.39
CA GLY A 68 -3.74 -1.63 4.71
C GLY A 68 -4.58 -1.32 3.47
N LYS A 69 -5.83 -0.92 3.67
CA LYS A 69 -6.73 -0.61 2.55
C LYS A 69 -6.27 0.65 1.82
N MET A 70 -6.25 0.60 0.50
CA MET A 70 -6.07 1.76 -0.36
C MET A 70 -7.30 1.95 -1.24
N THR A 71 -7.53 3.19 -1.68
CA THR A 71 -8.60 3.54 -2.62
C THR A 71 -8.07 4.45 -3.70
N PHE A 72 -8.29 4.11 -4.97
CA PHE A 72 -8.02 5.05 -6.07
C PHE A 72 -9.07 6.16 -6.07
N ARG A 73 -8.63 7.38 -5.82
CA ARG A 73 -9.49 8.56 -5.87
C ARG A 73 -9.96 8.81 -7.32
N LYS A 74 -11.26 8.99 -7.52
CA LYS A 74 -11.85 9.10 -8.88
C LYS A 74 -11.31 10.30 -9.68
N GLN A 75 -11.04 11.40 -8.98
CA GLN A 75 -10.71 12.68 -9.58
C GLN A 75 -9.33 12.66 -10.26
N ASP A 76 -8.34 12.02 -9.66
CA ASP A 76 -6.94 12.07 -10.10
C ASP A 76 -6.20 10.73 -10.05
N HIS A 77 -6.92 9.65 -9.74
CA HIS A 77 -6.43 8.27 -9.69
C HIS A 77 -5.31 8.04 -8.66
N GLN A 78 -5.09 9.00 -7.75
CA GLN A 78 -4.18 8.81 -6.63
C GLN A 78 -4.71 7.72 -5.69
N ALA A 79 -3.86 6.76 -5.33
CA ALA A 79 -4.15 5.81 -4.27
C ALA A 79 -4.08 6.51 -2.90
N LEU A 80 -5.23 6.82 -2.33
CA LEU A 80 -5.35 7.25 -0.95
C LEU A 80 -5.06 6.06 -0.03
N GLN A 81 -4.24 6.29 0.98
CA GLN A 81 -3.67 5.25 1.83
C GLN A 81 -3.30 5.81 3.20
N SER A 82 -3.26 4.95 4.22
CA SER A 82 -2.75 5.34 5.53
C SER A 82 -1.26 5.70 5.47
N MET A 83 -0.89 6.68 6.28
CA MET A 83 0.49 7.08 6.54
C MET A 83 0.83 6.78 8.01
N TYR A 84 2.10 6.50 8.29
CA TYR A 84 2.53 6.07 9.62
C TYR A 84 3.46 7.11 10.22
N HIS A 85 3.00 7.79 11.26
CA HIS A 85 3.85 8.64 12.08
C HIS A 85 4.62 7.73 13.03
N PHE A 86 5.94 7.71 12.90
CA PHE A 86 6.82 6.94 13.74
C PHE A 86 7.93 7.81 14.33
N LYS A 87 8.47 7.36 15.45
CA LYS A 87 9.71 7.85 16.03
C LYS A 87 10.80 6.84 15.73
N ILE A 88 11.98 7.31 15.33
CA ILE A 88 13.13 6.42 15.16
C ILE A 88 13.74 6.10 16.52
N LYS A 89 13.82 4.81 16.84
CA LYS A 89 14.66 4.28 17.91
C LYS A 89 15.99 3.82 17.32
N ASN A 90 17.06 4.25 17.96
CA ASN A 90 18.39 3.76 17.66
C ASN A 90 18.62 2.46 18.43
N ASP A 91 18.84 1.35 17.72
CA ASP A 91 19.17 0.05 18.29
C ASP A 91 20.56 -0.38 17.78
N PRO A 92 21.59 -0.44 18.63
CA PRO A 92 22.94 -0.82 18.22
C PRO A 92 23.04 -2.22 17.62
N ALA A 93 22.05 -3.10 17.85
CA ALA A 93 22.02 -4.44 17.27
C ALA A 93 21.57 -4.47 15.80
N LEU A 94 21.02 -3.37 15.30
CA LEU A 94 20.46 -3.28 13.95
C LEU A 94 21.24 -2.25 13.11
N ALA A 95 21.41 -2.55 11.82
CA ALA A 95 22.08 -1.66 10.88
C ALA A 95 21.20 -0.46 10.43
N TRP A 96 19.97 -0.36 10.94
CA TRP A 96 18.99 0.67 10.58
C TRP A 96 18.23 1.16 11.80
N GLY A 97 17.68 2.38 11.71
CA GLY A 97 16.79 2.91 12.73
C GLY A 97 15.46 2.16 12.78
N VAL A 98 15.01 1.78 13.97
CA VAL A 98 13.75 1.05 14.17
C VAL A 98 12.59 2.05 14.23
N PRO A 99 11.61 2.00 13.32
CA PRO A 99 10.44 2.85 13.39
C PRO A 99 9.49 2.36 14.49
N GLU A 100 9.35 3.13 15.56
CA GLU A 100 8.34 2.90 16.60
C GLU A 100 7.08 3.69 16.28
N LEU A 101 5.94 2.99 16.12
CA LEU A 101 4.67 3.63 15.77
C LEU A 101 4.25 4.63 16.85
N VAL A 102 4.05 5.88 16.46
CA VAL A 102 3.38 6.88 17.30
C VAL A 102 1.88 6.82 17.03
N ARG A 103 1.50 6.92 15.75
CA ARG A 103 0.10 6.74 15.31
C ARG A 103 0.00 6.43 13.82
N GLU A 104 -1.09 5.78 13.45
CA GLU A 104 -1.57 5.77 12.07
C GLU A 104 -2.28 7.09 11.77
N ILE A 105 -2.10 7.60 10.55
CA ILE A 105 -2.82 8.74 9.99
C ILE A 105 -3.64 8.19 8.84
N LYS A 106 -4.96 8.10 9.03
CA LYS A 106 -5.86 7.53 8.04
C LYS A 106 -6.07 8.47 6.85
N PRO A 107 -6.45 7.96 5.67
CA PRO A 107 -6.74 8.80 4.50
C PRO A 107 -7.68 9.97 4.79
N GLU A 108 -8.72 9.75 5.59
CA GLU A 108 -9.71 10.76 5.98
C GLU A 108 -9.17 11.88 6.87
N GLU A 109 -7.99 11.70 7.47
CA GLU A 109 -7.30 12.72 8.27
C GLU A 109 -6.35 13.60 7.44
N MET A 110 -6.17 13.28 6.15
CA MET A 110 -5.23 13.95 5.24
C MET A 110 -5.97 14.63 4.10
N ASP A 111 -5.91 15.96 4.06
CA ASP A 111 -6.42 16.75 2.93
C ASP A 111 -5.39 16.78 1.78
N VAL A 112 -5.30 15.67 1.04
CA VAL A 112 -4.37 15.54 -0.09
C VAL A 112 -4.93 16.33 -1.28
N PRO A 113 -4.23 17.35 -1.81
CA PRO A 113 -4.77 18.22 -2.85
C PRO A 113 -4.95 17.46 -4.18
N ILE A 114 -5.96 17.87 -4.94
CA ILE A 114 -6.15 17.46 -6.34
C ILE A 114 -5.44 18.50 -7.23
N ARG A 115 -4.57 18.05 -8.12
CA ARG A 115 -3.72 18.94 -8.95
C ARG A 115 -3.87 18.74 -10.45
N ASN A 116 -4.74 17.84 -10.89
CA ASN A 116 -5.08 17.67 -12.30
C ASN A 116 -6.29 18.55 -12.69
N LYS A 117 -6.43 18.77 -14.00
CA LYS A 117 -7.61 19.40 -14.62
C LYS A 117 -8.20 18.34 -15.54
N ARG A 118 -9.17 17.59 -15.03
CA ARG A 118 -9.77 16.46 -15.75
C ARG A 118 -11.23 16.75 -16.03
#